data_AF-C0SNG2-F1
#
_entry.id   AF-C0SNG2-F1
#
_cell.length_a   1.000
_cell.length_b   1.000
_cell.length_c   1.000
_cell.angle_alpha   90.00
_cell.angle_beta   90.00
_cell.angle_gamma   90.00
#
_symmetry.space_group_name_H-M   'P 1'
#
loop_
_entity.id
_entity.type
_entity.pdbx_description
1 polymer ?
#
loop_
_entity_poly.entity_id
_entity_poly.type
_entity_poly.pdbx_seq_one_letter_code
_entity_poly.pdbx_strand_id
1 'polypeptide(L)'
;LSTQLDVKVHKNDQIHYQEYKRGVVVADLEVIGETDRTGTTVHFTPDPEIFTETTEFEFAKLNKRIQELAFLNRGLSLSITDKREGLEQRKEYHYEGGIASYVEYLNESKDVIFETPIYTDGELDDITVEVAMQYTTSYHENVVSFANNIHT
;
A
#
# COMPACT_ATOMS: atom_id res chain seq x y z
N LEU A 1 9.28 17.79 -3.47
CA LEU A 1 10.18 16.71 -2.99
C LEU A 1 10.70 15.81 -4.13
N SER A 2 10.34 16.09 -5.40
CA SER A 2 10.73 15.26 -6.54
C SER A 2 11.41 16.12 -7.59
N THR A 3 12.44 15.62 -8.26
CA THR A 3 13.03 16.32 -9.42
C THR A 3 12.02 16.39 -10.56
N GLN A 4 11.34 15.28 -10.80
CA GLN A 4 10.30 15.10 -11.81
C GLN A 4 9.13 14.31 -11.23
N LEU A 5 7.92 14.68 -11.64
CA LEU A 5 6.68 13.95 -11.38
C LEU A 5 5.79 14.03 -12.60
N ASP A 6 5.21 12.91 -13.02
CA ASP A 6 4.21 12.85 -14.08
C ASP A 6 2.95 12.13 -13.62
N VAL A 7 1.80 12.61 -14.10
CA VAL A 7 0.49 12.06 -13.78
C VAL A 7 -0.24 11.73 -15.07
N LYS A 8 -0.78 10.51 -15.15
CA LYS A 8 -1.70 10.08 -16.21
C LYS A 8 -3.05 9.74 -15.60
N VAL A 9 -4.09 10.46 -15.99
CA VAL A 9 -5.47 10.23 -15.57
C VAL A 9 -6.26 9.65 -16.74
N HIS A 10 -6.76 8.43 -16.58
CA HIS A 10 -7.63 7.77 -17.54
C HIS A 10 -9.08 8.03 -17.10
N LYS A 11 -9.81 8.85 -17.85
CA LYS A 11 -11.18 9.28 -17.52
C LYS A 11 -11.92 9.72 -18.78
N ASN A 12 -13.22 9.44 -18.86
CA ASN A 12 -14.08 9.82 -19.98
C ASN A 12 -13.48 9.43 -21.35
N ASP A 13 -13.02 8.18 -21.46
CA ASP A 13 -12.38 7.61 -22.65
C ASP A 13 -11.08 8.32 -23.10
N GLN A 14 -10.53 9.22 -22.27
CA GLN A 14 -9.34 10.02 -22.56
C GLN A 14 -8.21 9.78 -21.54
N ILE A 15 -6.97 9.91 -22.01
CA ILE A 15 -5.76 9.93 -21.19
C ILE A 15 -5.31 11.38 -21.04
N HIS A 16 -5.47 11.94 -19.85
CA HIS A 16 -4.96 13.25 -19.50
C HIS A 16 -3.55 13.12 -18.89
N TYR A 17 -2.62 13.97 -19.31
CA TYR A 17 -1.23 13.97 -18.85
C TYR A 17 -0.80 15.34 -18.34
N GLN A 18 -0.02 15.35 -17.26
CA GLN A 18 0.64 16.55 -16.78
C GLN A 18 1.99 16.22 -16.14
N GLU A 19 2.99 17.07 -16.40
CA GLU A 19 4.34 16.95 -15.87
C GLU A 19 4.68 18.12 -14.94
N TYR A 20 5.46 17.81 -13.90
CA TYR A 20 5.95 18.73 -12.90
C TYR A 20 7.46 18.57 -12.73
N LYS A 21 8.19 19.68 -12.59
CA LYS A 21 9.62 19.71 -12.24
C LYS A 21 9.82 20.49 -10.96
N ARG A 22 10.35 19.82 -9.93
CA ARG A 22 10.50 20.39 -8.58
C ARG A 22 9.23 21.09 -8.07
N GLY A 23 8.06 20.52 -8.39
CA GLY A 23 6.75 21.04 -7.99
C GLY A 23 6.16 22.13 -8.89
N VAL A 24 6.90 22.60 -9.89
CA VAL A 24 6.42 23.58 -10.88
C VAL A 24 5.81 22.85 -12.07
N VAL A 25 4.61 23.26 -12.48
CA VAL A 25 3.93 22.75 -13.68
C VAL A 25 4.79 23.06 -14.91
N VAL A 26 5.11 22.02 -15.70
CA VAL A 26 5.91 22.17 -16.93
C VAL A 26 5.04 22.59 -18.10
N ALA A 27 3.82 22.04 -18.18
CA ALA A 27 2.83 22.31 -19.21
C ALA A 27 1.41 22.16 -18.65
N ASP A 28 0.44 22.79 -19.32
CA ASP A 28 -0.98 22.61 -19.03
C ASP A 28 -1.40 21.14 -19.24
N LEU A 29 -2.50 20.75 -18.60
CA LEU A 29 -3.07 19.42 -18.74
C LEU A 29 -3.44 19.14 -20.20
N GLU A 30 -2.83 18.11 -20.80
CA GLU A 30 -3.05 17.73 -22.19
C GLU A 30 -3.73 16.36 -22.32
N VAL A 31 -4.49 16.16 -23.39
CA VAL A 31 -5.04 14.84 -23.76
C VAL A 31 -4.05 14.17 -24.70
N ILE A 32 -3.46 13.05 -24.26
CA ILE A 32 -2.38 12.34 -24.97
C ILE A 32 -2.86 11.06 -25.68
N GLY A 33 -4.13 10.72 -25.57
CA GLY A 33 -4.72 9.55 -26.22
C GLY A 33 -6.09 9.17 -25.68
N GLU A 34 -6.60 8.05 -26.19
CA GLU A 34 -7.86 7.43 -25.77
C GLU A 34 -7.60 6.22 -24.86
N THR A 35 -8.59 5.81 -24.09
CA THR A 35 -8.48 4.68 -23.16
C THR A 35 -9.82 4.00 -22.89
N ASP A 36 -9.79 2.70 -22.65
CA ASP A 36 -10.92 1.84 -22.27
C ASP A 36 -11.00 1.57 -20.76
N ARG A 37 -10.11 2.20 -19.97
CA ARG A 37 -10.00 2.00 -18.52
C ARG A 37 -10.11 3.32 -17.76
N THR A 38 -10.35 3.22 -16.46
CA THR A 38 -10.33 4.36 -15.55
C THR A 38 -9.24 4.20 -14.51
N GLY A 39 -8.61 5.30 -14.11
CA GLY A 39 -7.65 5.29 -13.01
C GLY A 39 -6.54 6.31 -13.17
N THR A 40 -5.71 6.43 -12.14
CA THR A 40 -4.63 7.40 -12.09
C THR A 40 -3.30 6.67 -11.94
N THR A 41 -2.33 7.05 -12.76
CA THR A 41 -0.93 6.64 -12.60
C THR A 41 -0.13 7.87 -12.20
N VAL A 42 0.64 7.74 -11.12
CA VAL A 42 1.59 8.76 -10.68
C VAL A 42 2.98 8.13 -10.72
N HIS A 43 3.91 8.81 -11.37
CA HIS A 43 5.31 8.46 -11.38
C HIS A 43 6.12 9.64 -10.86
N PHE A 44 7.13 9.39 -10.03
CA PHE A 44 7.97 10.45 -9.50
C PHE A 44 9.40 9.95 -9.25
N THR A 45 10.34 10.87 -9.35
CA THR A 45 11.76 10.65 -9.01
C THR A 45 12.12 11.50 -7.79
N PRO A 46 12.58 10.91 -6.67
CA PRO A 46 12.98 11.66 -5.48
C PRO A 46 14.05 12.72 -5.80
N ASP A 47 14.00 13.88 -5.14
CA ASP A 47 15.00 14.94 -5.35
C ASP A 47 16.27 14.69 -4.50
N PRO A 48 17.45 14.44 -5.11
CA PRO A 48 18.68 14.18 -4.37
C PRO A 48 19.24 15.42 -3.66
N GLU A 49 18.79 16.64 -4.01
CA GLU A 49 19.12 17.84 -3.22
C GLU A 49 18.38 17.88 -1.88
N ILE A 50 17.28 17.12 -1.75
CA ILE A 50 16.47 17.06 -0.54
C ILE A 50 16.75 15.77 0.22
N PHE A 51 16.77 14.63 -0.46
CA PHE A 51 17.06 13.31 0.12
C PHE A 51 18.54 12.97 -0.07
N THR A 52 19.36 13.44 0.86
CA THR A 52 20.82 13.34 0.77
C THR A 52 21.39 11.99 1.21
N GLU A 53 20.65 11.22 2.03
CA GLU A 53 21.09 9.90 2.49
C GLU A 53 20.89 8.82 1.43
N THR A 54 19.72 8.78 0.80
CA THR A 54 19.41 7.84 -0.28
C THR A 54 18.17 8.29 -1.07
N THR A 55 18.19 8.03 -2.37
CA THR A 55 17.01 8.08 -3.25
C THR A 55 16.58 6.70 -3.73
N GLU A 56 17.29 5.65 -3.27
CA GLU A 56 17.02 4.26 -3.64
C GLU A 56 15.90 3.68 -2.78
N PHE A 57 14.91 3.09 -3.44
CA PHE A 57 13.82 2.40 -2.78
C PHE A 57 14.23 0.98 -2.36
N GLU A 58 13.95 0.64 -1.11
CA GLU A 58 14.16 -0.70 -0.57
C GLU A 58 12.90 -1.55 -0.76
N PHE A 59 13.00 -2.56 -1.64
CA PHE A 59 11.85 -3.41 -2.00
C PHE A 59 11.22 -4.08 -0.77
N ALA A 60 12.04 -4.61 0.15
CA ALA A 60 11.56 -5.30 1.34
C ALA A 60 10.66 -4.41 2.23
N LYS A 61 11.05 -3.14 2.42
CA LYS A 61 10.26 -2.17 3.20
C LYS A 61 8.92 -1.84 2.52
N LEU A 62 8.95 -1.57 1.22
CA LEU A 62 7.72 -1.29 0.46
C LEU A 62 6.79 -2.50 0.40
N ASN A 63 7.36 -3.69 0.17
CA ASN A 63 6.64 -4.94 0.12
C ASN A 63 5.89 -5.23 1.44
N LYS A 64 6.57 -5.04 2.58
CA LYS A 64 5.93 -5.18 3.91
C LYS A 64 4.72 -4.25 4.05
N ARG A 65 4.86 -2.97 3.68
CA ARG A 65 3.76 -1.99 3.79
C ARG A 65 2.61 -2.31 2.83
N ILE A 66 2.90 -2.74 1.61
CA ILE A 66 1.86 -3.10 0.62
C ILE A 66 1.11 -4.36 1.05
N GLN A 67 1.81 -5.35 1.58
CA GLN A 67 1.18 -6.55 2.12
C GLN A 67 0.25 -6.22 3.30
N GLU A 68 0.70 -5.36 4.22
CA GLU A 68 -0.12 -4.86 5.32
C GLU A 68 -1.37 -4.13 4.82
N LEU A 69 -1.23 -3.23 3.84
CA LEU A 69 -2.37 -2.54 3.23
C LEU A 69 -3.36 -3.51 2.58
N ALA A 70 -2.89 -4.61 1.98
CA ALA A 70 -3.77 -5.62 1.40
C ALA A 70 -4.56 -6.38 2.47
N PHE A 71 -4.02 -6.57 3.68
CA PHE A 71 -4.79 -7.15 4.79
C PHE A 71 -5.84 -6.16 5.33
N LEU A 72 -5.49 -4.87 5.45
CA LEU A 72 -6.40 -3.84 5.95
C LEU A 72 -7.57 -3.55 5.00
N ASN A 73 -7.38 -3.80 3.71
CA ASN A 73 -8.39 -3.54 2.67
C ASN A 73 -8.89 -4.87 2.10
N ARG A 74 -9.84 -5.50 2.78
CA ARG A 74 -10.43 -6.78 2.38
C ARG A 74 -10.88 -6.75 0.92
N GLY A 75 -10.41 -7.71 0.13
CA GLY A 75 -10.75 -7.84 -1.29
C GLY A 75 -10.01 -6.88 -2.24
N LEU A 76 -9.12 -6.02 -1.73
CA LEU A 76 -8.27 -5.16 -2.57
C LEU A 76 -7.09 -5.96 -3.12
N SER A 77 -6.93 -5.96 -4.44
CA SER A 77 -5.76 -6.53 -5.10
C SER A 77 -4.65 -5.49 -5.20
N LEU A 78 -3.50 -5.77 -4.59
CA LEU A 78 -2.31 -4.92 -4.66
C LEU A 78 -1.14 -5.70 -5.27
N SER A 79 -0.31 -5.00 -6.04
CA SER A 79 0.91 -5.58 -6.62
C SER A 79 2.08 -4.63 -6.49
N ILE A 80 3.27 -5.16 -6.28
CA ILE A 80 4.54 -4.43 -6.31
C ILE A 80 5.50 -5.13 -7.27
N THR A 81 6.23 -4.35 -8.06
CA THR A 81 7.22 -4.85 -9.01
C THR A 81 8.50 -4.03 -8.91
N ASP A 82 9.64 -4.69 -8.71
CA ASP A 82 10.96 -4.11 -8.94
C ASP A 82 11.36 -4.36 -10.39
N LYS A 83 11.78 -3.29 -11.09
CA LYS A 83 12.19 -3.34 -12.50
C LYS A 83 13.68 -3.05 -12.68
N ARG A 84 14.45 -2.93 -11.60
CA ARG A 84 15.91 -2.72 -11.67
C ARG A 84 16.57 -4.00 -12.19
N GLU A 85 17.51 -3.83 -13.11
CA GLU A 85 18.24 -4.93 -13.73
C GLU A 85 18.99 -5.77 -12.67
N GLY A 86 18.79 -7.09 -12.70
CA GLY A 86 19.37 -8.03 -11.74
C GLY A 86 18.68 -8.10 -10.38
N LEU A 87 17.62 -7.32 -10.16
CA LEU A 87 16.80 -7.31 -8.94
C LEU A 87 15.30 -7.50 -9.24
N GLU A 88 14.97 -7.91 -10.46
CA GLU A 88 13.60 -8.01 -10.93
C GLU A 88 12.79 -8.99 -10.08
N GLN A 89 11.68 -8.51 -9.53
CA GLN A 89 10.78 -9.33 -8.74
C GLN A 89 9.38 -8.71 -8.73
N ARG A 90 8.36 -9.56 -8.60
CA ARG A 90 6.96 -9.15 -8.50
C ARG A 90 6.27 -9.91 -7.38
N LYS A 91 5.47 -9.19 -6.59
CA LYS A 91 4.61 -9.74 -5.55
C LYS A 91 3.20 -9.21 -5.74
N GLU A 92 2.22 -10.07 -5.46
CA GLU A 92 0.79 -9.78 -5.56
C GLU A 92 0.12 -10.22 -4.28
N TYR A 93 -0.83 -9.42 -3.82
CA TYR A 93 -1.53 -9.60 -2.56
C TYR A 93 -3.01 -9.38 -2.77
N HIS A 94 -3.80 -10.34 -2.29
CA HIS A 94 -5.24 -10.30 -2.28
C HIS A 94 -5.72 -11.13 -1.09
N TYR A 95 -6.31 -10.47 -0.08
CA TYR A 95 -6.75 -11.12 1.14
C TYR A 95 -8.25 -10.92 1.35
N GLU A 96 -8.98 -12.02 1.34
CA GLU A 96 -10.42 -12.03 1.65
C GLU A 96 -10.69 -12.10 3.15
N GLY A 97 -9.72 -12.52 3.98
CA GLY A 97 -9.87 -12.64 5.44
C GLY A 97 -9.60 -11.36 6.22
N GLY A 98 -9.20 -10.27 5.55
CA GLY A 98 -8.95 -8.97 6.17
C GLY A 98 -7.90 -9.02 7.30
N ILE A 99 -8.18 -8.34 8.41
CA ILE A 99 -7.28 -8.26 9.57
C ILE A 99 -7.13 -9.59 10.33
N ALA A 100 -8.03 -10.55 10.17
CA ALA A 100 -7.85 -11.90 10.74
C ALA A 100 -6.63 -12.59 10.09
N SER A 101 -6.52 -12.52 8.76
CA SER A 101 -5.35 -13.03 8.04
C SER A 101 -4.06 -12.26 8.38
N TYR A 102 -4.17 -11.00 8.78
CA TYR A 102 -3.01 -10.26 9.28
C TYR A 102 -2.49 -10.82 10.61
N VAL A 103 -3.40 -11.19 11.52
CA VAL A 103 -3.03 -11.82 12.80
C VAL A 103 -2.35 -13.17 12.56
N GLU A 104 -2.87 -13.99 11.64
CA GLU A 104 -2.23 -15.26 11.23
C GLU A 104 -0.81 -15.01 10.71
N TYR A 105 -0.66 -14.02 9.83
CA TYR A 105 0.65 -13.63 9.30
C TYR A 105 1.63 -13.17 10.40
N LEU A 106 1.17 -12.35 11.35
CA LEU A 106 2.00 -11.88 12.47
C LEU A 106 2.43 -13.01 13.42
N ASN A 107 1.69 -14.11 13.44
CA ASN A 107 1.94 -15.26 14.30
C ASN A 107 2.54 -16.47 13.55
N GLU A 108 2.92 -16.35 12.27
CA GLU A 108 3.43 -17.47 11.45
C GLU A 108 4.63 -18.21 12.07
N SER A 109 5.41 -17.50 12.88
CA SER A 109 6.63 -17.99 13.54
C SER A 109 6.45 -18.28 15.04
N LYS A 110 5.21 -18.29 15.53
CA LYS A 110 4.88 -18.47 16.95
C LYS A 110 3.96 -19.67 17.14
N ASP A 111 4.06 -20.31 18.31
CA ASP A 111 3.11 -21.35 18.69
C ASP A 111 1.78 -20.72 19.17
N VAL A 112 0.73 -20.89 18.37
CA VAL A 112 -0.62 -20.38 18.68
C VAL A 112 -1.38 -21.34 19.60
N ILE A 113 -2.26 -20.80 20.44
CA ILE A 113 -3.09 -21.60 21.37
C ILE A 113 -4.29 -22.22 20.66
N PHE A 114 -4.80 -21.55 19.62
CA PHE A 114 -5.91 -22.00 18.79
C PHE A 114 -5.71 -21.54 17.35
N GLU A 115 -6.18 -22.33 16.39
CA GLU A 115 -5.87 -22.16 14.97
C GLU A 115 -6.49 -20.89 14.35
N THR A 116 -7.78 -20.66 14.56
CA THR A 116 -8.51 -19.55 13.93
C THR A 116 -8.50 -18.30 14.82
N PRO A 117 -7.98 -17.15 14.36
CA PRO A 117 -8.06 -15.90 15.11
C PRO A 117 -9.51 -15.53 15.45
N ILE A 118 -9.68 -14.91 16.61
CA ILE A 118 -10.95 -14.27 16.97
C ILE A 118 -11.07 -13.01 16.12
N TYR A 119 -12.21 -12.83 15.46
CA TYR A 119 -12.54 -11.64 14.68
C TYR A 119 -13.92 -11.12 15.09
N THR A 120 -14.04 -9.81 15.22
CA THR A 120 -15.32 -9.12 15.41
C THR A 120 -15.26 -7.73 14.81
N ASP A 121 -16.37 -7.27 14.28
CA ASP A 121 -16.57 -5.91 13.79
C ASP A 121 -17.81 -5.29 14.45
N GLY A 122 -17.89 -3.96 14.40
CA GLY A 122 -19.04 -3.21 14.89
C GLY A 122 -18.98 -1.74 14.49
N GLU A 123 -20.10 -1.06 14.63
CA GLU A 123 -20.24 0.35 14.34
C GLU A 123 -20.97 1.05 15.50
N LEU A 124 -20.42 2.19 15.94
CA LEU A 124 -21.05 3.05 16.92
C LEU A 124 -20.74 4.51 16.57
N ASP A 125 -21.77 5.37 16.57
CA ASP A 125 -21.64 6.81 16.28
C ASP A 125 -20.88 7.09 14.97
N ASP A 126 -21.22 6.37 13.88
CA ASP A 126 -20.58 6.42 12.56
C ASP A 126 -19.08 6.03 12.55
N ILE A 127 -18.59 5.40 13.63
CA ILE A 127 -17.23 4.87 13.73
C ILE A 127 -17.28 3.36 13.60
N THR A 128 -16.75 2.84 12.49
CA THR A 128 -16.53 1.40 12.29
C THR A 128 -15.25 0.95 12.98
N VAL A 129 -15.33 -0.13 13.75
CA VAL A 129 -14.20 -0.76 14.42
C VAL A 129 -14.15 -2.23 14.04
N GLU A 130 -13.00 -2.70 13.59
CA GLU A 130 -12.71 -4.12 13.41
C GLU A 130 -11.60 -4.54 14.37
N VAL A 131 -11.75 -5.72 14.99
CA VAL A 131 -10.76 -6.29 15.91
C VAL A 131 -10.50 -7.74 15.53
N ALA A 132 -9.22 -8.07 15.37
CA ALA A 132 -8.74 -9.44 15.27
C ALA A 132 -7.68 -9.72 16.34
N MET A 133 -7.73 -10.88 16.97
CA MET A 133 -6.76 -11.28 17.99
C MET A 133 -6.54 -12.79 18.05
N GLN A 134 -5.34 -13.20 18.44
CA GLN A 134 -5.00 -14.61 18.65
C GLN A 134 -3.93 -14.73 19.73
N TYR A 135 -4.11 -15.68 20.64
CA TYR A 135 -3.15 -15.94 21.69
C TYR A 135 -2.03 -16.88 21.22
N THR A 136 -0.82 -16.62 21.72
CA THR A 136 0.36 -17.49 21.53
C THR A 136 0.88 -17.96 22.88
N THR A 137 1.79 -18.93 22.88
CA THR A 137 2.48 -19.39 24.11
C THR A 137 3.50 -18.40 24.66
N SER A 138 3.81 -17.33 23.89
CA SER A 138 4.75 -16.29 24.28
C SER A 138 4.20 -15.37 25.38
N TYR A 139 5.10 -14.84 26.21
CA TYR A 139 4.77 -13.79 27.18
C TYR A 139 4.82 -12.37 26.59
N HIS A 140 5.21 -12.23 25.33
CA HIS A 140 5.28 -10.93 24.65
C HIS A 140 3.91 -10.53 24.10
N GLU A 141 3.43 -9.36 24.52
CA GLU A 141 2.27 -8.71 23.94
C GLU A 141 2.66 -7.92 22.69
N ASN A 142 1.85 -8.02 21.63
CA ASN A 142 1.97 -7.23 20.43
C ASN A 142 0.59 -6.70 20.03
N VAL A 143 0.35 -5.41 20.27
CA VAL A 143 -0.88 -4.72 19.87
C VAL A 143 -0.54 -3.79 18.70
N VAL A 144 -1.28 -3.93 17.61
CA VAL A 144 -1.14 -3.11 16.41
C VAL A 144 -2.48 -2.43 16.16
N SER A 145 -2.48 -1.10 16.06
CA SER A 145 -3.70 -0.31 15.87
C SER A 145 -3.62 0.57 14.62
N PHE A 146 -4.78 0.76 14.00
CA PHE A 146 -4.93 1.55 12.78
C PHE A 146 -6.13 2.48 12.87
N ALA A 147 -6.00 3.66 12.26
CA ALA A 147 -7.11 4.56 11.99
C ALA A 147 -7.07 4.94 10.51
N ASN A 148 -8.16 4.67 9.78
CA ASN A 148 -8.26 4.97 8.33
C ASN A 148 -7.05 4.43 7.52
N ASN A 149 -6.68 3.17 7.75
CA ASN A 149 -5.53 2.48 7.12
C ASN A 149 -4.12 3.03 7.49
N ILE A 150 -4.05 3.93 8.46
CA ILE A 150 -2.79 4.49 8.98
C ILE A 150 -2.49 3.87 10.33
N HIS A 151 -1.27 3.33 10.48
CA HIS A 151 -0.78 2.82 11.75
C HIS A 151 -0.66 3.96 12.76
N THR A 152 -1.19 3.76 13.97
CA THR A 152 -1.18 4.75 15.06
C THR A 152 -0.13 4.44 16.12
#